data_AF-A0A3D3ET60-F1
#
_entry.id   AF-A0A3D3ET60-F1
#
_cell.length_a   1.000
_cell.length_b   1.000
_cell.length_c   1.000
_cell.angle_alpha   90.00
_cell.angle_beta   90.00
_cell.angle_gamma   90.00
#
_symmetry.space_group_name_H-M   'P 1'
#
loop_
_entity.id
_entity.type
_entity.pdbx_description
1 polymer ?
#
loop_
_entity_poly.entity_id
_entity_poly.type
_entity_poly.pdbx_seq_one_letter_code
_entity_poly.pdbx_strand_id
1 'polypeptide(L)'
;TAFVLDQTIRPRDCILLTASQEGIDLANQAGMISIGYSDPHLSAPALWRAALLVEGFDEIDHTFLEQVHQDYHDDVPKTIVTTDRLLIREFIPSDFDALYAIWQEPDIRC
;
A
#
# COMPACT_ATOMS: atom_id res chain seq x y z
N THR A 1 -11.09 -14.57 -21.00
CA THR A 1 -11.67 -13.32 -21.52
C THR A 1 -10.86 -12.19 -20.93
N ALA A 2 -10.03 -11.51 -21.72
CA ALA A 2 -9.18 -10.43 -21.22
C ALA A 2 -9.88 -9.09 -21.52
N PHE A 3 -10.28 -8.37 -20.47
CA PHE A 3 -10.73 -6.99 -20.58
C PHE A 3 -9.48 -6.12 -20.70
N VAL A 4 -9.27 -5.50 -21.86
CA VAL A 4 -8.23 -4.48 -22.02
C VAL A 4 -8.85 -3.17 -21.56
N LEU A 5 -8.42 -2.68 -20.39
CA LEU A 5 -8.70 -1.32 -19.95
C LEU A 5 -7.85 -0.39 -20.82
N ASP A 6 -8.49 0.51 -21.56
CA ASP A 6 -7.88 1.52 -22.47
C ASP A 6 -7.18 2.65 -21.70
N GLN A 7 -6.64 2.36 -20.52
CA GLN A 7 -6.01 3.31 -19.63
C GLN A 7 -4.55 2.94 -19.46
N THR A 8 -3.65 3.88 -19.77
CA THR A 8 -2.22 3.77 -19.46
C THR A 8 -2.02 3.97 -17.96
N ILE A 9 -2.31 2.93 -17.17
CA ILE A 9 -2.05 2.91 -15.73
C ILE A 9 -0.64 2.35 -15.51
N ARG A 10 0.15 3.03 -14.67
CA ARG A 10 1.50 2.57 -14.34
C ARG A 10 1.38 1.30 -13.47
N PRO A 11 2.19 0.26 -13.68
CA PRO A 11 2.16 -0.94 -12.85
C PRO A 11 2.28 -0.67 -11.34
N ARG A 12 3.09 0.33 -10.93
CA ARG A 12 3.22 0.75 -9.51
C ARG A 12 1.88 1.17 -8.89
N ASP A 13 0.97 1.70 -9.68
CA ASP A 13 -0.35 2.18 -9.22
C ASP A 13 -1.41 1.07 -9.27
N CYS A 14 -1.00 -0.18 -9.55
CA CYS A 14 -1.90 -1.33 -9.67
C CYS A 14 -1.69 -2.34 -8.55
N ILE A 15 -2.81 -2.91 -8.09
CA ILE A 15 -2.85 -4.03 -7.15
C ILE A 15 -3.40 -5.25 -7.90
N LEU A 16 -2.66 -6.36 -7.90
CA LEU A 16 -3.15 -7.66 -8.36
C LEU A 16 -3.68 -8.46 -7.18
N LEU A 17 -4.92 -8.95 -7.28
CA LEU A 17 -5.44 -9.97 -6.39
C LEU A 17 -5.45 -11.34 -7.09
N THR A 18 -4.81 -12.35 -6.49
CA THR A 18 -4.64 -13.65 -7.14
C THR A 18 -4.50 -14.81 -6.14
N ALA A 19 -4.93 -16.00 -6.54
CA ALA A 19 -4.71 -17.25 -5.79
C ALA A 19 -3.57 -18.10 -6.42
N SER A 20 -2.76 -17.51 -7.30
CA SER A 20 -1.68 -18.19 -8.03
C SER A 20 -0.33 -17.59 -7.72
N GLN A 21 0.64 -18.46 -7.40
CA GLN A 21 2.02 -18.07 -7.20
C GLN A 21 2.65 -17.43 -8.44
N GLU A 22 2.36 -17.97 -9.63
CA GLU A 22 2.85 -17.40 -10.89
C GLU A 22 2.34 -15.97 -11.09
N GLY A 23 1.09 -15.70 -10.70
CA GLY A 23 0.52 -14.36 -10.75
C GLY A 23 1.25 -13.39 -9.80
N ILE A 24 1.57 -13.84 -8.58
CA ILE A 24 2.34 -13.05 -7.61
C ILE A 24 3.72 -12.71 -8.18
N ASP A 25 4.41 -13.68 -8.76
CA ASP A 25 5.74 -13.47 -9.31
C ASP A 25 5.73 -12.48 -10.48
N LEU A 26 4.76 -12.59 -11.38
CA LEU A 26 4.61 -11.67 -12.50
C LEU A 26 4.26 -10.25 -12.05
N ALA A 27 3.34 -10.10 -11.10
CA ALA A 27 3.00 -8.80 -10.53
C ALA A 27 4.22 -8.13 -9.88
N ASN A 28 4.94 -8.87 -9.04
CA ASN A 28 6.12 -8.37 -8.36
C ASN A 28 7.23 -7.99 -9.37
N GLN A 29 7.41 -8.76 -10.45
CA GLN A 29 8.35 -8.42 -11.52
C GLN A 29 7.94 -7.16 -12.30
N ALA A 30 6.63 -6.96 -12.50
CA ALA A 30 6.09 -5.77 -13.13
C ALA A 30 6.11 -4.52 -12.22
N GLY A 31 6.43 -4.68 -10.93
CA GLY A 31 6.39 -3.60 -9.95
C GLY A 31 4.98 -3.27 -9.45
N MET A 32 4.04 -4.20 -9.60
CA MET A 32 2.69 -4.12 -9.02
C MET A 32 2.69 -4.67 -7.60
N ILE A 33 1.74 -4.23 -6.79
CA ILE A 33 1.45 -4.84 -5.49
C ILE A 33 0.68 -6.13 -5.72
N SER A 34 0.97 -7.20 -4.98
CA SER A 34 0.26 -8.47 -5.08
C SER A 34 -0.40 -8.86 -3.75
N ILE A 35 -1.71 -9.12 -3.79
CA ILE A 35 -2.50 -9.67 -2.69
C ILE A 35 -2.85 -11.12 -3.02
N GLY A 36 -2.46 -12.03 -2.14
CA GLY A 36 -2.74 -13.45 -2.27
C GLY A 36 -4.09 -13.81 -1.66
N TYR A 37 -4.97 -14.47 -2.42
CA TYR A 37 -6.20 -15.06 -1.87
C TYR A 37 -5.95 -16.51 -1.46
N SER A 38 -6.04 -16.79 -0.16
CA SER A 38 -5.81 -18.11 0.43
C SER A 38 -7.09 -18.63 1.05
N ASP A 39 -7.75 -19.59 0.40
CA ASP A 39 -8.92 -20.26 0.97
C ASP A 39 -8.47 -21.26 2.06
N PRO A 40 -8.87 -21.08 3.33
CA PRO A 40 -8.47 -21.95 4.44
C PRO A 40 -9.05 -23.37 4.34
N HIS A 41 -10.08 -23.58 3.50
CA HIS A 41 -10.72 -24.88 3.30
C HIS A 41 -10.11 -25.67 2.15
N LEU A 42 -9.25 -25.06 1.34
CA LEU A 42 -8.53 -25.71 0.25
C LEU A 42 -7.04 -25.83 0.62
N SER A 43 -6.36 -26.86 0.12
CA SER A 43 -4.90 -26.86 0.18
C SER A 43 -4.37 -25.81 -0.81
N ALA A 44 -4.26 -24.57 -0.35
CA ALA A 44 -3.74 -23.49 -1.16
C ALA A 44 -2.23 -23.70 -1.41
N PRO A 45 -1.73 -23.36 -2.60
CA PRO A 45 -0.29 -23.24 -2.81
C PRO A 45 0.28 -22.22 -1.82
N ALA A 46 1.54 -22.37 -1.43
CA ALA A 46 2.22 -21.33 -0.67
C ALA A 46 2.31 -20.07 -1.53
N LEU A 47 1.56 -19.03 -1.18
CA LEU A 47 1.51 -17.72 -1.87
C LEU A 47 2.64 -16.82 -1.36
N TRP A 48 3.87 -17.23 -1.62
CA TRP A 48 5.07 -16.54 -1.14
C TRP A 48 5.28 -15.22 -1.88
N ARG A 49 5.85 -14.23 -1.17
CA ARG A 49 6.10 -12.86 -1.67
C ARG A 49 4.86 -12.06 -2.08
N ALA A 50 3.65 -12.52 -1.76
CA ALA A 50 2.51 -11.61 -1.73
C ALA A 50 2.79 -10.53 -0.67
N ALA A 51 2.37 -9.29 -0.96
CA ALA A 51 2.43 -8.20 0.01
C ALA A 51 1.48 -8.48 1.20
N LEU A 52 0.36 -9.13 0.94
CA LEU A 52 -0.65 -9.49 1.93
C LEU A 52 -1.39 -10.77 1.52
N LEU A 53 -1.88 -11.54 2.49
CA LEU A 53 -2.79 -12.65 2.26
C LEU A 53 -4.17 -12.34 2.84
N VAL A 54 -5.22 -12.71 2.11
CA VAL A 54 -6.63 -12.55 2.50
C VAL A 54 -7.37 -13.87 2.32
N GLU A 55 -8.28 -14.19 3.24
CA GLU A 55 -9.07 -15.43 3.22
C GLU A 55 -10.50 -15.22 2.70
N GLY A 56 -10.95 -13.96 2.63
CA GLY A 56 -12.28 -13.57 2.18
C GLY A 56 -12.28 -12.17 1.57
N PHE A 57 -13.41 -11.80 0.97
CA PHE A 57 -13.58 -10.51 0.28
C PHE A 57 -14.40 -9.50 1.08
N ASP A 58 -14.98 -9.91 2.20
CA ASP A 58 -15.88 -9.07 2.99
C ASP A 58 -15.20 -7.80 3.52
N GLU A 59 -13.88 -7.86 3.74
CA GLU A 59 -13.05 -6.77 4.25
C GLU A 59 -12.33 -5.99 3.14
N ILE A 60 -12.42 -6.45 1.88
CA ILE A 60 -11.76 -5.79 0.74
C ILE A 60 -12.68 -4.71 0.20
N ASP A 61 -12.53 -3.51 0.76
CA ASP A 61 -13.14 -2.29 0.26
C ASP A 61 -12.09 -1.29 -0.27
N HIS A 62 -12.55 -0.13 -0.70
CA HIS A 62 -11.67 0.93 -1.18
C HIS A 62 -10.66 1.36 -0.12
N THR A 63 -11.10 1.51 1.13
CA THR A 63 -10.25 1.96 2.23
C THR A 63 -9.14 0.94 2.51
N PHE A 64 -9.45 -0.34 2.49
CA PHE A 64 -8.47 -1.41 2.62
C PHE A 64 -7.43 -1.36 1.49
N LEU A 65 -7.85 -1.25 0.23
CA LEU A 65 -6.93 -1.20 -0.91
C LEU A 65 -6.04 0.05 -0.89
N GLU A 66 -6.60 1.19 -0.47
CA GLU A 66 -5.85 2.44 -0.29
C GLU A 66 -4.79 2.30 0.81
N GLN A 67 -5.12 1.65 1.92
CA GLN A 67 -4.16 1.37 2.99
C GLN A 67 -3.04 0.43 2.52
N VAL A 68 -3.37 -0.65 1.79
CA VAL A 68 -2.36 -1.55 1.22
C VAL A 68 -1.42 -0.78 0.28
N HIS A 69 -1.95 0.14 -0.52
CA HIS A 69 -1.15 0.99 -1.40
C HIS A 69 -0.20 1.91 -0.61
N GLN A 70 -0.69 2.54 0.46
CA GLN A 70 0.11 3.39 1.36
C GLN A 70 1.22 2.60 2.05
N ASP A 71 0.88 1.43 2.62
CA ASP A 71 1.83 0.59 3.35
C ASP A 71 2.98 0.07 2.44
N TYR A 72 2.76 -0.03 1.12
CA TYR A 72 3.75 -0.48 0.15
C TYR A 72 4.60 0.65 -0.46
N HIS A 73 4.24 1.90 -0.20
CA HIS A 73 4.87 3.07 -0.82
C HIS A 73 5.37 4.06 0.24
N ASP A 74 6.68 4.05 0.47
CA ASP A 74 7.37 4.93 1.44
C ASP A 74 7.17 6.43 1.21
N ASP A 75 6.64 6.84 0.06
CA ASP A 75 6.34 8.22 -0.31
C ASP A 75 4.87 8.63 -0.06
N VAL A 76 4.01 7.72 0.39
CA VAL A 76 2.58 7.98 0.62
C VAL A 76 2.23 7.79 2.10
N PRO A 77 2.24 8.85 2.93
CA PRO A 77 2.07 8.73 4.37
C PRO A 77 0.61 8.43 4.73
N LYS A 78 0.40 7.45 5.60
CA LYS A 78 -0.94 7.14 6.14
C LYS A 78 -1.37 8.17 7.16
N THR A 79 -2.61 8.66 7.02
CA THR A 79 -3.23 9.51 8.05
C THR A 79 -3.72 8.63 9.21
N ILE A 80 -3.28 8.95 10.43
CA ILE A 80 -3.65 8.25 11.66
C ILE A 80 -4.91 8.88 12.25
N VAL A 81 -4.90 10.20 12.41
CA VAL A 81 -6.07 10.94 12.93
C VAL A 81 -6.03 12.40 12.51
N THR A 82 -7.21 12.94 12.21
CA THR A 82 -7.43 14.37 12.00
C THR A 82 -8.30 14.91 13.12
N THR A 83 -7.89 16.04 13.68
CA THR A 83 -8.66 16.83 14.65
C THR A 83 -8.83 18.25 14.10
N ASP A 84 -9.57 19.11 14.80
CA ASP A 84 -9.78 20.50 14.39
C ASP A 84 -8.49 21.30 14.16
N ARG A 85 -7.37 20.89 14.78
CA ARG A 85 -6.09 21.65 14.76
C ARG A 85 -4.89 20.83 14.32
N LEU A 86 -5.00 19.51 14.30
CA LEU A 86 -3.86 18.62 14.09
C LEU A 86 -4.21 17.54 13.07
N LEU A 87 -3.27 17.32 12.16
CA LEU A 87 -3.18 16.13 11.33
C LEU A 87 -2.02 15.28 11.87
N ILE A 88 -2.33 14.08 12.34
CA ILE A 88 -1.33 13.09 12.73
C ILE A 88 -1.26 12.06 11.61
N ARG A 89 -0.08 11.93 11.00
CA ARG A 89 0.21 10.98 9.91
C ARG A 89 1.60 10.39 10.07
N GLU A 90 1.88 9.33 9.32
CA GLU A 90 3.23 8.77 9.21
C GLU A 90 4.23 9.79 8.69
N PHE A 91 5.46 9.68 9.17
CA PHE A 91 6.58 10.52 8.76
C PHE A 91 7.23 9.94 7.51
N ILE A 92 7.49 10.78 6.52
CA ILE A 92 8.17 10.40 5.27
C ILE A 92 9.45 11.22 5.07
N PRO A 93 10.42 10.76 4.25
CA PRO A 93 11.68 11.47 4.06
C PRO A 93 11.54 12.93 3.60
N SER A 94 10.50 13.29 2.84
CA SER A 94 10.29 14.69 2.43
C SER A 94 9.89 15.61 3.60
N ASP A 95 9.56 15.07 4.77
CA ASP A 95 9.20 15.86 5.95
C ASP A 95 10.41 16.43 6.69
N PHE A 96 11.63 15.93 6.40
CA PHE A 96 12.84 16.40 7.04
C PHE A 96 13.04 17.91 6.85
N ASP A 97 12.76 18.45 5.67
CA ASP A 97 12.94 19.88 5.39
C ASP A 97 12.04 20.75 6.28
N ALA A 98 10.79 20.34 6.45
CA ALA A 98 9.84 21.04 7.33
C ALA A 98 10.26 20.93 8.80
N LEU A 99 10.75 19.76 9.22
CA LEU A 99 11.27 19.55 10.56
C LEU A 99 12.50 20.41 10.84
N TYR A 100 13.43 20.53 9.88
CA TYR A 100 14.59 21.40 9.98
C TYR A 100 14.21 22.87 10.06
N ALA A 101 13.19 23.31 9.30
CA ALA A 101 12.71 24.69 9.38
C ALA A 101 12.17 25.02 10.79
N ILE A 102 11.39 24.12 11.38
CA ILE A 102 10.91 24.24 12.77
C ILE A 102 12.10 24.30 13.74
N TRP A 103 13.11 23.45 13.54
CA TRP A 103 14.30 23.41 14.39
C TRP A 103 15.10 24.73 14.39
N GLN A 104 15.05 25.52 13.30
CA GLN A 104 15.75 26.80 13.19
C GLN A 104 15.01 27.98 13.83
N GLU A 105 13.77 27.79 14.31
CA GLU A 105 13.00 28.87 14.91
C GLU A 105 13.67 29.39 16.19
N PRO A 106 13.87 30.71 16.35
CA PRO A 106 14.63 31.28 17.46
C PRO A 106 14.11 30.91 18.86
N ASP A 107 12.81 30.65 18.95
CA ASP A 107 12.12 30.30 20.20
C ASP A 107 12.20 28.81 20.53
N ILE A 108 12.61 27.96 19.58
CA ILE A 108 12.78 26.53 19.77
C ILE A 108 14.21 26.26 20.23
N ARG A 109 14.36 26.06 21.54
CA ARG A 109 15.66 25.71 22.17
C ARG A 109 15.81 24.21 22.28
N CYS A 110 16.88 23.69 21.71
CA CYS A 110 17.28 22.28 21.78
C CYS A 110 18.42 22.08 22.76
#